data_AF-A0A946INZ3-F1
#
_entry.id   AF-A0A946INZ3-F1
#
_cell.length_a   1.000
_cell.length_b   1.000
_cell.length_c   1.000
_cell.angle_alpha   90.00
_cell.angle_beta   90.00
_cell.angle_gamma   90.00
#
_symmetry.space_group_name_H-M   'P 1'
#
loop_
_entity.id
_entity.type
_entity.pdbx_description
1 polymer ?
#
loop_
_entity_poly.entity_id
_entity_poly.type
_entity_poly.pdbx_seq_one_letter_code
_entity_poly.pdbx_strand_id
1 'polypeptide(L)'
;MKNKLPNFLIIGAAKSGTSSLHNYLNQHPQVFMPSYNKEGMKVKEPRFLIKDLVQHRLHNGIWTFEEYQSLFDDVKDEKAIGESTVLYLYYYK
;
A
#
# COMPACT_ATOMS: atom_id res chain seq x y z
N MET A 1 4.60 -20.08 4.94
CA MET A 1 5.34 -19.21 4.00
C MET A 1 5.57 -17.88 4.72
N LYS A 2 6.72 -17.23 4.51
CA LYS A 2 7.04 -15.98 5.22
C LYS A 2 6.32 -14.84 4.49
N ASN A 3 5.23 -14.32 5.07
CA ASN A 3 4.50 -13.19 4.48
C ASN A 3 5.47 -12.03 4.27
N LYS A 4 5.57 -11.56 3.04
CA LYS A 4 6.43 -10.44 2.68
C LYS A 4 5.76 -9.16 3.17
N LEU A 5 6.58 -8.17 3.52
CA LEU A 5 6.14 -6.84 3.92
C LEU A 5 6.80 -5.82 3.00
N PRO A 6 6.25 -4.61 2.87
CA PRO A 6 6.87 -3.58 2.08
C PRO A 6 8.21 -3.19 2.70
N ASN A 7 9.20 -2.98 1.84
CA ASN A 7 10.52 -2.52 2.20
C ASN A 7 10.78 -1.06 1.78
N PHE A 8 9.82 -0.43 1.09
CA PHE A 8 9.78 1.02 0.88
C PHE A 8 8.35 1.56 0.90
N LEU A 9 8.19 2.85 1.19
CA LEU A 9 6.89 3.54 1.26
C LEU A 9 6.91 4.82 0.41
N ILE A 10 5.86 5.02 -0.40
CA ILE A 10 5.55 6.29 -1.05
C ILE A 10 4.55 7.02 -0.15
N ILE A 11 5.05 7.92 0.69
CA ILE A 11 4.27 8.52 1.78
C ILE A 11 3.47 9.77 1.36
N GLY A 12 3.66 10.31 0.16
CA GLY A 12 3.01 11.55 -0.27
C GLY A 12 3.79 12.35 -1.32
N ALA A 13 3.36 13.56 -1.65
CA ALA A 13 2.15 14.23 -1.13
C ALA A 13 0.88 13.96 -1.97
N ALA A 14 -0.29 14.25 -1.40
CA ALA A 14 -1.55 14.19 -2.13
C ALA A 14 -1.47 15.11 -3.37
N LYS A 15 -2.07 14.67 -4.49
CA LYS A 15 -2.06 15.40 -5.78
C LYS A 15 -0.68 15.69 -6.37
N SER A 16 0.37 15.01 -5.91
CA SER A 16 1.76 15.20 -6.39
C SER A 16 2.25 14.09 -7.32
N GLY A 17 1.34 13.44 -8.07
CA GLY A 17 1.70 12.40 -9.04
C GLY A 17 2.01 11.01 -8.47
N THR A 18 1.76 10.76 -7.18
CA THR A 18 2.04 9.45 -6.54
C THR A 18 1.29 8.27 -7.18
N SER A 19 0.11 8.50 -7.74
CA SER A 19 -0.63 7.47 -8.47
C SER A 19 0.06 7.08 -9.79
N SER A 20 0.60 8.05 -10.53
CA SER A 20 1.40 7.77 -11.74
C SER A 20 2.68 7.03 -11.37
N LEU A 21 3.40 7.49 -10.33
CA LEU A 21 4.60 6.82 -9.83
C LEU A 21 4.33 5.37 -9.41
N HIS A 22 3.25 5.12 -8.65
CA HIS A 22 2.81 3.77 -8.29
C HIS A 22 2.63 2.89 -9.54
N ASN A 23 1.90 3.39 -10.53
CA ASN A 23 1.62 2.63 -11.76
C ASN A 23 2.88 2.37 -12.59
N TYR A 24 3.83 3.31 -12.64
CA TYR A 24 5.09 3.12 -13.36
C TYR A 24 6.00 2.10 -12.66
N LEU A 25 6.10 2.18 -11.32
CA LEU A 25 6.85 1.21 -10.54
C LEU A 25 6.26 -0.19 -10.68
N ASN A 26 4.94 -0.33 -10.67
CA ASN A 26 4.27 -1.63 -10.79
C ASN A 26 4.45 -2.30 -12.17
N GLN A 27 5.01 -1.59 -13.16
CA GLN A 27 5.38 -2.17 -14.46
C GLN A 27 6.78 -2.81 -14.44
N HIS A 28 7.61 -2.51 -13.45
CA HIS A 28 8.99 -2.99 -13.39
C HIS A 28 9.05 -4.43 -12.87
N PRO A 29 9.73 -5.38 -13.54
CA PRO A 29 9.71 -6.80 -13.19
C PRO A 29 10.35 -7.16 -11.84
N GLN A 30 10.95 -6.19 -11.16
CA GLN A 30 11.57 -6.37 -9.83
C GLN A 30 10.90 -5.52 -8.75
N VAL A 31 9.76 -4.89 -9.05
CA VAL A 31 9.01 -4.06 -8.11
C VAL A 31 7.59 -4.58 -8.00
N PHE A 32 7.13 -4.81 -6.77
CA PHE A 32 5.76 -5.17 -6.47
C PHE A 32 5.04 -4.00 -5.80
N MET A 33 3.88 -3.60 -6.33
CA MET A 33 2.98 -2.64 -5.70
C MET A 33 1.54 -3.19 -5.66
N PRO A 34 0.89 -3.28 -4.48
CA PRO A 34 -0.47 -3.78 -4.39
C PRO A 34 -1.46 -2.79 -4.99
N SER A 35 -2.28 -3.23 -5.95
CA SER A 35 -3.35 -2.44 -6.55
C SER A 35 -4.74 -2.84 -6.06
N TYR A 36 -4.94 -4.13 -5.81
CA TYR A 36 -6.19 -4.73 -5.35
C TYR A 36 -5.92 -5.75 -4.24
N ASN A 37 -6.85 -5.94 -3.31
CA ASN A 37 -6.82 -7.08 -2.39
C ASN A 37 -7.50 -8.30 -3.04
N LYS A 38 -7.54 -9.43 -2.30
CA LYS A 38 -8.11 -10.70 -2.78
C LYS A 38 -9.61 -10.62 -3.06
N GLU A 39 -10.30 -9.69 -2.43
CA GLU A 39 -11.73 -9.41 -2.60
C GLU A 39 -12.02 -8.46 -3.77
N GLY A 40 -10.99 -8.01 -4.51
CA GLY A 40 -11.14 -7.10 -5.65
C GLY A 40 -11.35 -5.64 -5.28
N MET A 41 -11.20 -5.26 -4.01
CA MET A 41 -11.20 -3.88 -3.57
C MET A 41 -9.88 -3.20 -3.96
N LYS A 42 -9.96 -1.98 -4.48
CA LYS A 42 -8.78 -1.17 -4.82
C LYS A 42 -8.04 -0.72 -3.55
N VAL A 43 -6.77 -1.07 -3.43
CA VAL A 43 -5.92 -0.85 -2.23
C VAL A 43 -4.62 -0.11 -2.52
N LYS A 44 -4.55 0.64 -3.63
CA LYS A 44 -3.38 1.48 -3.94
C LYS A 44 -2.96 2.37 -2.75
N GLU A 45 -3.91 2.80 -1.91
CA GLU A 45 -3.65 3.48 -0.63
C GLU A 45 -4.24 2.69 0.55
N PRO A 46 -3.49 1.73 1.15
CA PRO A 46 -4.00 0.88 2.24
C PRO A 46 -4.33 1.66 3.51
N ARG A 47 -3.59 2.75 3.79
CA ARG A 47 -3.73 3.61 4.98
C ARG A 47 -3.57 2.88 6.32
N PHE A 48 -3.01 1.67 6.30
CA PHE A 48 -2.87 0.83 7.48
C PHE A 48 -2.11 1.51 8.62
N LEU A 49 -1.00 2.20 8.35
CA LEU A 49 -0.20 2.85 9.39
C LEU A 49 -0.90 4.02 10.08
N ILE A 50 -2.00 4.52 9.51
CA ILE A 50 -2.82 5.61 10.06
C ILE A 50 -4.26 5.17 10.31
N LYS A 51 -4.51 3.85 10.37
CA LYS A 51 -5.86 3.28 10.43
C LYS A 51 -6.71 3.89 11.55
N ASP A 52 -6.12 4.11 12.73
CA ASP A 52 -6.84 4.63 13.90
C ASP A 52 -7.35 6.07 13.68
N LEU A 53 -6.70 6.83 12.79
CA LEU A 53 -7.08 8.20 12.44
C LEU A 53 -8.13 8.28 11.33
N VAL A 54 -8.29 7.21 10.53
CA VAL A 54 -9.09 7.26 9.30
C VAL A 54 -10.23 6.23 9.24
N GLN A 55 -10.16 5.14 10.00
CA GLN A 55 -11.13 4.04 9.95
C GLN A 55 -12.56 4.48 10.26
N HIS A 56 -12.73 5.49 11.13
CA HIS A 56 -14.06 6.02 11.46
C HIS A 56 -14.65 6.92 10.38
N ARG A 57 -13.83 7.39 9.41
CA ARG A 57 -14.24 8.32 8.35
C ARG A 57 -14.31 7.65 6.98
N LEU A 58 -13.60 6.55 6.79
CA LEU A 58 -13.50 5.85 5.51
C LEU A 58 -14.21 4.50 5.62
N HIS A 59 -15.07 4.22 4.65
CA HIS A 59 -15.84 2.97 4.62
C HIS A 59 -14.99 1.80 4.12
N ASN A 60 -13.95 2.10 3.33
CA ASN A 60 -13.07 1.13 2.70
C ASN A 60 -11.62 1.40 3.11
N GLY A 61 -10.91 0.35 3.53
CA GLY A 61 -9.49 0.41 3.88
C GLY A 61 -9.02 -0.90 4.50
N ILE A 62 -7.79 -0.89 4.99
CA ILE A 62 -7.11 -2.07 5.54
C ILE A 62 -6.89 -1.83 7.02
N TRP A 63 -7.56 -2.62 7.87
CA TRP A 63 -7.73 -2.30 9.29
C TRP A 63 -7.05 -3.29 10.22
N THR A 64 -6.84 -4.52 9.75
CA THR A 64 -6.11 -5.55 10.48
C THR A 64 -4.70 -5.73 9.91
N PHE A 65 -3.79 -6.23 10.75
CA PHE A 65 -2.43 -6.51 10.30
C PHE A 65 -2.41 -7.68 9.31
N GLU A 66 -3.32 -8.63 9.48
CA GLU A 66 -3.50 -9.79 8.63
C GLU A 66 -3.96 -9.37 7.22
N GLU A 67 -4.95 -8.47 7.11
CA GLU A 67 -5.35 -7.88 5.82
C GLU A 67 -4.18 -7.14 5.17
N TYR A 68 -3.42 -6.38 5.97
CA TYR A 68 -2.25 -5.65 5.48
C TYR A 68 -1.16 -6.56 4.93
N GLN A 69 -0.84 -7.65 5.64
CA GLN A 69 0.09 -8.67 5.15
C GLN A 69 -0.40 -9.33 3.87
N SER A 70 -1.70 -9.60 3.77
CA SER A 70 -2.29 -10.28 2.60
C SER A 70 -2.16 -9.50 1.29
N LEU A 71 -1.94 -8.18 1.36
CA LEU A 71 -1.68 -7.34 0.19
C LEU A 71 -0.40 -7.73 -0.56
N PHE A 72 0.50 -8.45 0.10
CA PHE A 72 1.82 -8.80 -0.41
C PHE A 72 1.98 -10.31 -0.66
N ASP A 73 0.88 -11.06 -0.65
CA ASP A 73 0.90 -12.52 -0.84
C ASP A 73 1.32 -12.93 -2.27
N ASP A 74 1.12 -12.05 -3.25
CA ASP A 74 1.47 -12.28 -4.66
C ASP A 74 2.93 -11.93 -4.99
N VAL A 75 3.72 -11.47 -4.00
CA VAL A 75 5.16 -11.24 -4.17
C VAL A 75 5.84 -12.58 -4.43
N LYS A 76 6.61 -12.64 -5.51
CA LYS A 76 7.41 -13.81 -5.90
C LYS A 76 8.89 -13.50 -5.64
N ASP A 77 9.52 -12.84 -6.62
CA ASP A 77 10.96 -12.58 -6.68
C ASP A 77 11.29 -11.08 -6.73
N GLU A 78 10.28 -10.22 -6.59
CA GLU A 78 10.45 -8.78 -6.59
C GLU A 78 11.36 -8.35 -5.43
N LYS A 79 12.34 -7.49 -5.75
CA LYS A 79 13.32 -7.00 -4.78
C LYS A 79 12.79 -5.81 -4.00
N ALA A 80 12.05 -4.93 -4.68
CA ALA A 80 11.42 -3.78 -4.07
C ALA A 80 9.92 -4.08 -3.90
N ILE A 81 9.44 -3.99 -2.67
CA ILE A 81 8.04 -4.26 -2.32
C ILE A 81 7.53 -2.97 -1.69
N GLY A 82 6.60 -2.32 -2.36
CA GLY A 82 6.19 -0.98 -1.98
C GLY A 82 4.74 -0.87 -1.57
N GLU A 83 4.46 0.19 -0.84
CA GLU A 83 3.12 0.68 -0.56
C GLU A 83 3.07 2.19 -0.89
N SER A 84 1.90 2.70 -1.26
CA SER A 84 1.71 4.14 -1.45
C SER A 84 0.49 4.70 -0.71
N THR A 85 0.69 5.38 0.42
CA THR A 85 -0.39 6.14 1.08
C THR A 85 0.02 7.61 1.22
N VAL A 86 -0.68 8.50 0.52
CA VAL A 86 -0.29 9.92 0.45
C VAL A 86 -0.46 10.70 1.75
N LEU A 87 -1.22 10.14 2.70
CA LEU A 87 -1.50 10.75 3.99
C LEU A 87 -0.41 10.46 5.03
N TYR A 88 0.47 9.49 4.78
CA TYR A 88 1.56 9.16 5.71
C TYR A 88 2.52 10.34 5.91
N LEU A 89 2.74 11.17 4.89
CA LEU A 89 3.55 12.37 5.01
C LEU A 89 3.00 13.37 6.04
N TYR A 90 1.67 13.39 6.25
CA TYR A 90 1.01 14.36 7.14
C TYR A 90 0.71 13.80 8.54
N TYR A 91 0.53 12.49 8.65
CA TYR A 91 0.18 11.80 9.89
C TYR A 91 1.33 10.87 10.36
N TYR A 92 2.51 11.45 10.57
CA TYR A 92 3.73 10.71 10.93
C TYR A 92 4.01 10.64 12.45
N LYS A 93 3.12 11.23 13.26
CA LYS A 93 3.29 11.35 14.72
C LYS A 93 2.59 10.23 15.46
#